data_AF-A0A8J9VMG2-F1
#
_entry.id   AF-A0A8J9VMG2-F1
#
_cell.length_a   1.000
_cell.length_b   1.000
_cell.length_c   1.000
_cell.angle_alpha   90.00
_cell.angle_beta   90.00
_cell.angle_gamma   90.00
#
_symmetry.space_group_name_H-M   'P 1'
#
loop_
_entity.id
_entity.type
_entity.pdbx_description
1 polymer ?
#
loop_
_entity_poly.entity_id
_entity_poly.type
_entity_poly.pdbx_seq_one_letter_code
_entity_poly.pdbx_strand_id
1 'polypeptide(L)'
;MTRNRFFFIRRRLKCVYDAEVTAEQKIQKNWKIQPLFNRILEMCHEQNRPKNIDEMINPFTGKCPMHQYCPNKPNPVGLKVLATPQGAVCDVVIYQDGRGIAAVSSEVGAIGKALKTYEGKLFPIGPVT
;
A
#
# COMPACT_ATOMS: atom_id res chain seq x y z
N MET A 1 -2.42 -1.39 30.90
CA MET A 1 -1.14 -0.68 30.62
C MET A 1 -1.26 0.76 31.08
N THR A 2 -0.25 1.34 31.72
CA THR A 2 -0.30 2.75 32.16
C THR A 2 -0.18 3.71 30.97
N ARG A 3 -0.74 4.92 31.10
CA ARG A 3 -0.65 5.98 30.07
C ARG A 3 0.79 6.23 29.61
N ASN A 4 1.72 6.36 30.56
CA ASN A 4 3.12 6.63 30.25
C ASN A 4 3.78 5.45 29.52
N ARG A 5 3.46 4.21 29.92
CA ARG A 5 3.95 3.00 29.24
C ARG A 5 3.44 2.91 27.81
N PHE A 6 2.18 3.26 27.55
CA PHE A 6 1.64 3.29 26.19
C PHE A 6 2.39 4.27 25.28
N PHE A 7 2.57 5.53 25.72
CA PHE A 7 3.28 6.53 24.91
C PHE A 7 4.76 6.18 24.71
N PHE A 8 5.38 5.55 25.70
CA PHE A 8 6.75 5.06 25.60
C PHE A 8 6.89 4.00 24.50
N ILE A 9 6.01 2.99 24.51
CA ILE A 9 6.01 1.91 23.51
C ILE A 9 5.67 2.46 22.12
N ARG A 10 4.61 3.28 22.01
CA ARG A 10 4.16 3.85 20.73
C ARG A 10 5.27 4.60 19.99
N ARG A 11 6.14 5.31 20.71
CA ARG A 11 7.25 6.09 20.13
C ARG A 11 8.46 5.25 19.75
N ARG A 12 8.57 4.01 20.23
CA ARG A 12 9.75 3.15 20.08
C ARG A 12 9.47 1.87 19.28
N LEU A 13 8.26 1.72 18.75
CA LEU A 13 7.90 0.57 17.93
C LEU A 13 8.63 0.66 16.57
N LYS A 14 9.45 -0.34 16.27
CA LYS A 14 10.14 -0.52 15.00
C LYS A 14 9.85 -1.93 14.47
N CYS A 15 9.74 -2.06 13.15
CA CYS A 15 9.54 -3.36 12.50
C CYS A 15 10.85 -4.00 12.03
N VAL A 16 11.96 -3.26 12.07
CA VAL A 16 13.26 -3.67 11.55
C VAL A 16 14.37 -3.15 12.46
N TYR A 17 15.46 -3.92 12.57
CA TYR A 17 16.69 -3.50 13.21
C TYR A 17 17.58 -2.77 12.20
N ASP A 18 17.79 -1.47 12.40
CA ASP A 18 18.51 -0.61 11.44
C ASP A 18 19.94 -1.09 11.09
N ALA A 19 20.57 -1.82 12.01
CA ALA A 19 21.91 -2.41 11.87
C ALA A 19 21.94 -3.63 10.94
N GLU A 20 20.83 -4.34 10.78
CA GLU A 20 20.70 -5.54 9.95
C GLU A 20 20.29 -5.23 8.51
N VAL A 21 19.92 -3.98 8.22
CA VAL A 21 19.43 -3.55 6.90
C VAL A 21 20.58 -3.12 6.01
N THR A 22 20.70 -3.77 4.85
CA THR A 22 21.74 -3.48 3.85
C THR A 22 21.52 -2.13 3.18
N ALA A 23 22.55 -1.61 2.50
CA ALA A 23 22.45 -0.34 1.78
C ALA A 23 21.44 -0.42 0.64
N GLU A 24 21.35 -1.57 -0.03
CA GLU A 24 20.45 -1.83 -1.15
C GLU A 24 18.98 -1.82 -0.69
N GLN A 25 18.69 -2.40 0.47
CA GLN A 25 17.35 -2.38 1.05
C GLN A 25 16.90 -0.96 1.40
N LYS A 26 17.83 -0.11 1.87
CA LYS A 26 17.57 1.30 2.23
C LYS A 26 17.18 2.17 1.03
N ILE A 27 17.43 1.71 -0.21
CA ILE A 27 16.99 2.40 -1.44
C ILE A 27 15.45 2.43 -1.51
N GLN A 28 14.77 1.38 -1.04
CA GLN A 28 13.31 1.31 -1.08
C GLN A 28 12.68 2.23 -0.04
N LYS A 29 11.76 3.11 -0.44
CA LYS A 29 11.14 4.10 0.48
C LYS A 29 10.45 3.48 1.71
N ASN A 30 9.98 2.25 1.59
CA ASN A 30 9.25 1.50 2.60
C ASN A 30 10.11 0.50 3.38
N TRP A 31 11.44 0.56 3.27
CA TRP A 31 12.36 -0.40 3.91
C TRP A 31 12.10 -0.61 5.41
N LYS A 32 11.69 0.44 6.14
CA LYS A 32 11.39 0.40 7.58
C LYS A 32 10.18 -0.44 7.96
N ILE A 33 9.28 -0.69 7.01
CA ILE A 33 8.02 -1.39 7.20
C ILE A 33 7.85 -2.56 6.23
N GLN A 34 8.83 -2.79 5.36
CA GLN A 34 8.80 -3.83 4.33
C GLN A 34 8.50 -5.23 4.91
N PRO A 35 9.14 -5.69 6.01
CA PRO A 35 8.85 -7.04 6.52
C PRO A 35 7.43 -7.18 7.06
N LEU A 36 6.90 -6.11 7.67
CA LEU A 36 5.52 -6.08 8.14
C LEU A 36 4.54 -6.13 6.96
N PHE A 37 4.78 -5.34 5.92
CA PHE A 37 3.93 -5.36 4.73
C PHE A 37 3.98 -6.69 4.01
N ASN A 38 5.14 -7.31 3.85
CA ASN A 38 5.26 -8.63 3.24
C ASN A 38 4.35 -9.64 3.93
N ARG A 39 4.37 -9.66 5.26
CA ARG A 39 3.56 -10.59 6.04
C ARG A 39 2.07 -10.29 5.98
N ILE A 40 1.69 -9.01 5.95
CA ILE A 40 0.28 -8.62 5.77
C ILE A 40 -0.21 -9.03 4.38
N LEU A 41 0.58 -8.74 3.35
CA LEU A 41 0.25 -9.03 1.96
C LEU A 41 0.16 -10.53 1.69
N GLU A 42 1.08 -11.33 2.25
CA GLU A 42 1.02 -12.79 2.20
C GLU A 42 -0.34 -13.29 2.69
N MET A 43 -0.78 -12.84 3.87
CA MET A 43 -2.11 -13.20 4.40
C MET A 43 -3.26 -12.65 3.55
N CYS A 44 -3.18 -11.40 3.07
CA CYS A 44 -4.18 -10.83 2.17
C CYS A 44 -4.30 -11.65 0.87
N HIS A 45 -3.20 -12.25 0.43
CA HIS A 45 -3.16 -13.04 -0.79
C HIS A 45 -3.78 -14.42 -0.64
N GLU A 46 -3.69 -15.01 0.55
CA GLU A 46 -4.35 -16.27 0.93
C GLU A 46 -5.86 -16.13 1.13
N GLN A 47 -6.37 -14.90 1.33
CA GLN A 47 -7.80 -14.66 1.48
C GLN A 47 -8.58 -14.91 0.18
N ASN A 48 -9.81 -15.40 0.31
CA ASN A 48 -10.72 -15.57 -0.82
C ASN A 48 -11.08 -14.20 -1.43
N ARG A 49 -10.60 -13.93 -2.65
CA ARG A 49 -10.75 -12.62 -3.29
C ARG A 49 -12.09 -12.54 -4.06
N PRO A 50 -13.00 -11.65 -3.66
CA PRO A 50 -14.19 -11.38 -4.48
C PRO A 50 -13.79 -10.66 -5.76
N LYS A 51 -14.63 -10.75 -6.80
CA LYS A 51 -14.38 -10.10 -8.10
C LYS A 51 -14.45 -8.56 -8.05
N ASN A 52 -15.01 -8.00 -6.98
CA ASN A 52 -15.20 -6.57 -6.81
C ASN A 52 -14.11 -6.03 -5.87
N ILE A 53 -13.08 -5.40 -6.44
CA ILE A 53 -11.97 -4.77 -5.73
C ILE A 53 -11.85 -3.34 -6.26
N ASP A 54 -11.69 -2.37 -5.36
CA ASP A 54 -11.53 -0.95 -5.69
C ASP A 54 -10.46 -0.29 -4.82
N GLU A 55 -10.11 0.94 -5.16
CA GLU A 55 -9.14 1.76 -4.45
C GLU A 55 -9.74 2.37 -3.18
N MET A 56 -9.06 2.17 -2.05
CA MET A 56 -9.38 2.78 -0.76
C MET A 56 -8.20 3.62 -0.26
N ILE A 57 -8.50 4.76 0.35
CA ILE A 57 -7.50 5.62 0.99
C ILE A 57 -7.55 5.42 2.50
N ASN A 58 -6.44 4.95 3.07
CA ASN A 58 -6.19 4.94 4.50
C ASN A 58 -5.67 6.31 4.93
N PRO A 59 -6.44 7.11 5.70
CA PRO A 59 -6.10 8.49 5.99
C PRO A 59 -4.74 8.62 6.67
N PHE A 60 -3.84 9.40 6.07
CA PHE A 60 -2.52 9.66 6.65
C PHE A 60 -1.97 10.99 6.15
N THR A 61 -1.94 12.00 7.03
CA THR A 61 -1.49 13.36 6.72
C THR A 61 -0.05 13.64 7.16
N GLY A 62 0.60 12.68 7.80
CA GLY A 62 2.00 12.81 8.20
C GLY A 62 2.94 12.85 7.00
N LYS A 63 4.19 13.26 7.24
CA LYS A 63 5.25 13.22 6.23
C LYS A 63 5.53 11.77 5.85
N CYS A 64 5.05 11.35 4.68
CA CYS A 64 5.31 10.04 4.12
C CYS A 64 5.42 10.18 2.60
N PRO A 65 6.52 9.73 1.99
CA PRO A 65 6.71 9.86 0.54
C PRO A 65 5.81 8.93 -0.29
N MET A 66 4.94 8.15 0.37
CA MET A 66 4.04 7.16 -0.24
C MET A 66 2.56 7.55 -0.14
N HIS A 67 2.21 8.67 0.52
CA HIS A 67 0.80 9.10 0.52
C HIS A 67 0.40 9.63 -0.85
N GLN A 68 -0.88 9.51 -1.17
CA GLN A 68 -1.49 9.97 -2.40
C GLN A 68 -2.69 10.87 -2.07
N TYR A 69 -2.94 11.83 -2.96
CA TYR A 69 -4.13 12.65 -2.95
C TYR A 69 -5.19 12.10 -3.93
N CYS A 70 -6.40 11.86 -3.43
CA CYS A 70 -7.56 11.40 -4.18
C CYS A 70 -8.77 12.30 -3.83
N PRO A 71 -9.10 13.30 -4.67
CA PRO A 71 -10.05 14.37 -4.33
C PRO A 71 -11.48 13.89 -4.08
N ASN A 72 -11.89 12.76 -4.66
CA ASN A 72 -13.26 12.25 -4.59
C ASN A 72 -13.50 11.29 -3.41
N LYS A 73 -12.54 11.15 -2.48
CA LYS A 73 -12.68 10.30 -1.29
C LYS A 73 -12.92 11.17 -0.05
N PRO A 74 -13.69 10.71 0.95
CA PRO A 74 -13.99 11.48 2.16
C PRO A 74 -12.74 11.99 2.90
N ASN A 75 -11.68 11.16 2.88
CA ASN A 75 -10.36 11.52 3.36
C ASN A 75 -9.42 11.50 2.14
N PRO A 76 -9.08 12.68 1.57
CA PRO A 76 -8.45 12.71 0.27
C PRO A 76 -6.95 12.46 0.32
N VAL A 77 -6.29 12.57 1.48
CA VAL A 77 -4.83 12.34 1.61
C VAL A 77 -4.57 11.09 2.46
N GLY A 78 -3.84 10.13 1.91
CA GLY A 78 -3.45 8.96 2.67
C GLY A 78 -2.73 7.88 1.88
N LEU A 79 -2.59 6.71 2.47
CA LEU A 79 -2.01 5.54 1.81
C LEU A 79 -3.08 4.85 0.98
N LYS A 80 -2.77 4.60 -0.29
CA LYS A 80 -3.68 3.92 -1.21
C LYS A 80 -3.54 2.40 -1.12
N VAL A 81 -4.67 1.72 -0.97
CA VAL A 81 -4.76 0.25 -0.91
C VAL A 81 -5.87 -0.24 -1.83
N LEU A 82 -5.82 -1.51 -2.21
CA LEU A 82 -6.90 -2.19 -2.91
C LEU A 82 -7.73 -2.96 -1.88
N ALA A 83 -9.03 -2.73 -1.86
CA ALA A 83 -9.92 -3.33 -0.88
C ALA A 83 -11.25 -3.75 -1.52
N THR A 84 -11.94 -4.67 -0.85
CA THR A 84 -13.31 -5.04 -1.19
C THR A 84 -14.29 -3.92 -0.80
N PRO A 85 -15.53 -3.92 -1.31
CA PRO A 85 -16.57 -2.98 -0.87
C PRO A 85 -16.86 -3.02 0.63
N GLN A 86 -16.56 -4.14 1.28
CA GLN A 86 -16.69 -4.34 2.73
C GLN A 86 -15.47 -3.82 3.51
N GLY A 87 -14.45 -3.31 2.83
CA GLY A 87 -13.24 -2.74 3.42
C GLY A 87 -12.12 -3.75 3.70
N ALA A 88 -12.22 -5.00 3.24
CA ALA A 88 -11.16 -5.98 3.42
C ALA A 88 -10.00 -5.67 2.44
N VAL A 89 -8.81 -5.42 2.99
CA VAL A 89 -7.61 -5.10 2.19
C VAL A 89 -7.14 -6.35 1.45
N CYS A 90 -7.01 -6.25 0.13
CA CYS A 90 -6.54 -7.31 -0.74
C CYS A 90 -5.09 -7.11 -1.19
N ASP A 91 -4.67 -5.84 -1.38
CA ASP A 91 -3.31 -5.49 -1.82
C ASP A 91 -2.98 -4.04 -1.43
N VAL A 92 -1.70 -3.67 -1.48
CA VAL A 92 -1.20 -2.33 -1.16
C VAL A 92 -0.37 -1.80 -2.33
N VAL A 93 -0.75 -0.61 -2.82
CA VAL A 93 -0.03 0.04 -3.93
C VAL A 93 0.93 1.08 -3.37
N ILE A 94 2.23 0.76 -3.41
CA ILE A 94 3.28 1.67 -2.94
C ILE A 94 3.91 2.39 -4.13
N TYR A 95 3.73 3.72 -4.18
CA TYR A 95 4.36 4.57 -5.19
C TYR A 95 5.78 4.97 -4.76
N GLN A 96 6.74 4.78 -5.65
CA GLN A 96 8.12 5.24 -5.49
C GLN A 96 8.49 6.21 -6.64
N ASP A 97 9.01 7.38 -6.31
CA ASP A 97 9.63 8.39 -7.20
C ASP A 97 9.12 8.51 -8.64
N GLY A 98 7.81 8.73 -8.85
CA GLY A 98 7.22 9.03 -10.16
C GLY A 98 7.26 7.89 -11.18
N ARG A 99 8.01 6.82 -10.93
CA ARG A 99 7.99 5.57 -11.68
C ARG A 99 7.08 4.63 -10.93
N GLY A 100 5.88 4.43 -11.47
CA GLY A 100 4.81 3.72 -10.77
C GLY A 100 5.24 2.39 -10.13
N ILE A 101 4.49 2.01 -9.10
CA ILE A 101 4.29 0.71 -8.43
C ILE A 101 5.49 -0.27 -8.48
N ALA A 102 6.19 -0.41 -7.35
CA ALA A 102 6.85 -1.66 -7.00
C ALA A 102 5.78 -2.55 -6.36
N ALA A 103 5.11 -3.38 -7.17
CA ALA A 103 4.18 -4.36 -6.64
C ALA A 103 5.01 -5.41 -5.90
N VAL A 104 4.74 -5.61 -4.61
CA VAL A 104 5.44 -6.60 -3.83
C VAL A 104 4.73 -7.94 -4.05
N SER A 105 5.36 -8.76 -4.88
CA SER A 105 5.24 -10.21 -5.06
C SER A 105 4.27 -10.79 -6.11
N SER A 106 4.89 -11.72 -6.85
CA SER A 106 4.43 -12.90 -7.60
C SER A 106 2.96 -13.08 -7.99
N GLU A 107 2.79 -13.26 -9.31
CA GLU A 107 1.66 -13.90 -10.01
C GLU A 107 0.29 -13.20 -10.07
N VAL A 108 0.00 -12.20 -9.24
CA VAL A 108 -1.22 -11.35 -9.43
C VAL A 108 -0.95 -10.12 -10.31
N GLY A 109 0.01 -10.24 -11.21
CA GLY A 109 0.36 -9.22 -12.19
C GLY A 109 -0.76 -8.78 -13.13
N ALA A 110 -1.95 -9.39 -13.09
CA ALA A 110 -3.08 -8.98 -13.92
C ALA A 110 -3.72 -7.65 -13.46
N ILE A 111 -3.84 -7.39 -12.16
CA ILE A 111 -4.51 -6.16 -11.66
C ILE A 111 -3.50 -5.00 -11.56
N GLY A 112 -2.25 -5.30 -11.17
CA GLY A 112 -1.16 -4.32 -11.13
C GLY A 112 -0.53 -3.97 -12.48
N LYS A 113 -0.61 -4.84 -13.50
CA LYS A 113 -0.27 -4.46 -14.90
C LYS A 113 -1.43 -3.78 -15.62
N ALA A 114 -2.69 -4.06 -15.26
CA ALA A 114 -3.85 -3.41 -15.88
C ALA A 114 -3.96 -1.92 -15.50
N LEU A 115 -3.32 -1.48 -14.41
CA LEU A 115 -3.39 -0.09 -13.95
C LEU A 115 -1.98 0.51 -13.79
N LYS A 116 -1.35 0.85 -14.92
CA LYS A 116 -0.37 1.96 -15.00
C LYS A 116 -0.34 2.54 -16.41
N THR A 117 -0.85 3.77 -16.55
CA THR A 117 -0.04 4.90 -17.05
C THR A 117 -0.84 6.20 -16.94
N TYR A 118 -0.23 7.23 -16.35
CA TYR A 118 -0.46 8.63 -16.74
C TYR A 118 0.92 9.29 -16.74
N GLU A 119 1.44 9.86 -17.83
CA GLU A 119 0.75 10.42 -19.00
C GLU A 119 1.22 9.80 -20.33
N GLY A 120 0.43 8.85 -20.82
CA GLY A 120 0.53 8.34 -22.20
C GLY A 120 -0.72 7.59 -22.68
N LYS A 121 -1.83 7.67 -21.91
CA LYS A 121 -3.22 7.18 -22.14
C LYS A 121 -3.42 5.71 -22.55
N LEU A 122 -4.45 5.09 -21.97
CA LEU A 122 -5.57 4.46 -22.71
C LEU A 122 -6.80 4.24 -21.77
N PHE A 123 -7.97 4.65 -22.27
CA PHE A 123 -9.31 4.30 -21.76
C PHE A 123 -9.93 3.21 -22.69
N PRO A 124 -11.19 2.79 -22.44
CA PRO A 124 -11.66 1.61 -21.71
C PRO A 124 -11.89 0.37 -22.63
N ILE A 125 -12.30 -0.78 -22.08
CA ILE A 125 -13.07 -1.76 -22.87
C ILE A 125 -14.36 -2.11 -22.11
N GLY A 126 -15.51 -1.68 -22.64
CA GLY A 126 -16.80 -2.32 -22.34
C GLY A 126 -16.87 -3.73 -22.98
N PRO A 127 -17.93 -4.51 -22.74
CA PRO A 127 -19.25 -4.06 -23.17
C PRO A 127 -20.27 -4.00 -22.04
N VAL A 128 -21.25 -3.13 -22.29
CA VAL A 128 -22.52 -3.06 -21.61
C VAL A 128 -23.31 -4.33 -21.94
N THR A 129 -23.78 -5.01 -20.91
CA THR A 129 -25.05 -5.75 -20.93
C THR A 129 -25.83 -5.33 -19.70
#